data_AF-A0A396Q8C4-F1
#
_entry.id   AF-A0A396Q8C4-F1
#
_cell.length_a   1.000
_cell.length_b   1.000
_cell.length_c   1.000
_cell.angle_alpha   90.00
_cell.angle_beta   90.00
_cell.angle_gamma   90.00
#
_symmetry.space_group_name_H-M   'P 1'
#
loop_
_entity.id
_entity.type
_entity.pdbx_description
1 polymer ?
#
loop_
_entity_poly.entity_id
_entity_poly.type
_entity_poly.pdbx_seq_one_letter_code
_entity_poly.pdbx_strand_id
1 'polypeptide(L)'
;MHMLALARNKCAHDERFFDIKFKERIHTKSIKNFSVLGIVRAADGSYTYGTNDAYAIAIMFALLLSKSDLNDFISSMRTAFAKLQKQLQSATAVVNATLNSFPMQSRKTFLSE
;
A
#
# COMPACT_ATOMS: atom_id res chain seq x y z
N MET A 1 -5.48 7.73 12.72
CA MET A 1 -4.20 7.42 13.42
C MET A 1 -4.17 6.04 14.07
N HIS A 2 -5.30 5.42 14.45
CA HIS A 2 -5.31 4.10 15.10
C HIS A 2 -4.75 2.95 14.23
N MET A 3 -4.97 3.01 12.91
CA MET A 3 -4.52 1.97 11.97
C MET A 3 -3.00 1.81 11.90
N LEU A 4 -2.23 2.90 12.04
CA LEU A 4 -0.75 2.83 12.06
C LEU A 4 -0.23 2.19 13.34
N ALA A 5 -0.89 2.43 14.48
CA ALA A 5 -0.54 1.78 15.74
C ALA A 5 -0.79 0.26 15.68
N LEU A 6 -1.92 -0.15 15.08
CA LEU A 6 -2.23 -1.56 14.85
C LEU A 6 -1.22 -2.21 13.90
N ALA A 7 -0.87 -1.53 12.79
CA ALA A 7 0.13 -2.01 11.85
C ALA A 7 1.49 -2.23 12.53
N ARG A 8 1.94 -1.25 13.34
CA ARG A 8 3.17 -1.37 14.12
C ARG A 8 3.14 -2.56 15.07
N ASN A 9 2.04 -2.76 15.80
CA ASN A 9 1.91 -3.90 16.71
C ASN A 9 1.99 -5.22 15.94
N LYS A 10 1.30 -5.34 14.80
CA LYS A 10 1.37 -6.54 13.95
C LYS A 10 2.79 -6.85 13.48
N CYS A 11 3.52 -5.83 13.02
CA CYS A 11 4.93 -5.97 12.63
C CYS A 11 5.83 -6.38 13.80
N ALA A 12 5.58 -5.91 15.02
CA ALA A 12 6.34 -6.29 16.20
C ALA A 12 6.11 -7.74 16.65
N HIS A 13 5.03 -8.37 16.19
CA HIS A 13 4.68 -9.76 16.47
C HIS A 13 5.03 -10.72 15.32
N ASP A 14 5.82 -10.28 14.33
CA ASP A 14 6.18 -11.05 13.13
C ASP A 14 4.97 -11.59 12.34
N GLU A 15 3.80 -10.93 12.45
CA GLU A 15 2.63 -11.30 11.66
C GLU A 15 2.81 -10.93 10.18
N ARG A 16 2.26 -11.76 9.29
CA ARG A 16 2.38 -11.58 7.83
C ARG A 16 1.70 -10.29 7.38
N PHE A 17 2.51 -9.28 7.04
CA PHE A 17 2.05 -7.94 6.66
C PHE A 17 1.07 -7.92 5.47
N PHE A 18 1.18 -8.87 4.54
CA PHE A 18 0.38 -8.89 3.31
C PHE A 18 -1.07 -9.38 3.48
N ASP A 19 -1.39 -10.05 4.61
CA ASP A 19 -2.73 -10.55 4.90
C ASP A 19 -3.44 -9.72 5.99
N ILE A 20 -2.89 -8.54 6.29
CA ILE A 20 -3.48 -7.65 7.29
C ILE A 20 -4.76 -7.02 6.73
N LYS A 21 -5.85 -7.20 7.47
CA LYS A 21 -7.10 -6.45 7.31
C LYS A 21 -7.46 -5.74 8.60
N PHE A 22 -7.65 -4.43 8.51
CA PHE A 22 -8.12 -3.59 9.59
C PHE A 22 -9.65 -3.53 9.59
N LYS A 23 -10.24 -3.41 10.78
CA LYS A 23 -11.68 -3.22 10.96
C LYS A 23 -12.14 -1.87 10.39
N GLU A 24 -11.30 -0.85 10.55
CA GLU A 24 -11.55 0.51 10.05
C GLU A 24 -11.00 0.70 8.64
N ARG A 25 -11.64 1.59 7.88
CA ARG A 25 -11.23 1.98 6.53
C ARG A 25 -10.76 3.44 6.52
N ILE A 26 -9.77 3.76 5.70
CA ILE A 26 -9.43 5.16 5.41
C ILE A 26 -10.55 5.81 4.60
N HIS A 27 -10.84 7.07 4.92
CA HIS A 27 -11.81 7.87 4.18
C HIS A 27 -11.20 8.35 2.87
N THR A 28 -11.56 7.70 1.77
CA THR A 28 -11.01 8.02 0.44
C THR A 28 -11.41 9.39 -0.07
N LYS A 29 -12.58 9.91 0.36
CA LYS A 29 -13.08 11.25 0.00
C LYS A 29 -12.22 12.39 0.55
N SER A 30 -11.52 12.19 1.67
CA SER A 30 -10.65 13.21 2.27
C SER A 30 -9.24 13.20 1.69
N ILE A 31 -8.94 12.30 0.74
CA ILE A 31 -7.64 12.17 0.10
C ILE A 31 -7.74 12.70 -1.33
N LYS A 32 -7.12 13.86 -1.60
CA LYS A 32 -7.06 14.43 -2.95
C LYS A 32 -6.40 13.43 -3.90
N ASN A 33 -6.92 13.31 -5.11
CA ASN A 33 -6.39 12.44 -6.16
C ASN A 33 -6.33 10.93 -5.81
N PHE A 34 -7.10 10.46 -4.83
CA PHE A 34 -7.15 9.03 -4.47
C PHE A 34 -7.52 8.14 -5.66
N SER A 35 -8.42 8.61 -6.54
CA SER A 35 -8.80 7.88 -7.76
C SER A 35 -7.63 7.60 -8.70
N VAL A 36 -6.58 8.42 -8.66
CA VAL A 36 -5.42 8.28 -9.55
C VAL A 36 -4.51 7.12 -9.15
N LEU A 37 -4.70 6.59 -7.94
CA LEU A 37 -4.06 5.33 -7.55
C LEU A 37 -4.53 4.15 -8.43
N GLY A 38 -5.64 4.27 -9.16
CA GLY A 38 -6.08 3.20 -10.07
C GLY A 38 -6.47 1.91 -9.33
N ILE A 39 -6.81 2.02 -8.05
CA ILE A 39 -7.28 0.89 -7.24
C ILE A 39 -8.64 0.44 -7.79
N VAL A 40 -8.74 -0.86 -8.09
CA VAL A 40 -9.95 -1.47 -8.64
C VAL A 40 -11.13 -1.25 -7.70
N ARG A 41 -12.27 -0.86 -8.28
CA ARG A 41 -13.54 -0.71 -7.57
C ARG A 41 -14.39 -1.96 -7.77
N ALA A 42 -15.14 -2.34 -6.74
CA ALA A 42 -16.20 -3.32 -6.82
C ALA A 42 -17.39 -2.76 -7.62
N ALA A 43 -18.31 -3.65 -7.99
CA ALA A 43 -19.52 -3.30 -8.75
C ALA A 43 -20.43 -2.28 -8.02
N ASP A 44 -20.36 -2.24 -6.69
CA ASP A 44 -21.06 -1.26 -5.85
C ASP A 44 -20.34 0.10 -5.75
N GLY A 45 -19.21 0.26 -6.44
CA GLY A 45 -18.38 1.47 -6.42
C GLY A 45 -17.44 1.59 -5.22
N SER A 46 -17.45 0.63 -4.29
CA SER A 46 -16.51 0.57 -3.17
C SER A 46 -15.12 0.10 -3.62
N TYR A 47 -14.09 0.38 -2.82
CA TYR A 47 -12.74 -0.13 -3.11
C TYR A 47 -12.58 -1.53 -2.49
N THR A 48 -12.18 -2.50 -3.31
CA THR A 48 -11.95 -3.90 -2.91
C THR A 48 -10.69 -4.06 -2.04
N TYR A 49 -9.68 -3.25 -2.34
CA TYR A 49 -8.39 -3.18 -1.64
C TYR A 49 -8.01 -1.72 -1.40
N GLY A 50 -6.93 -1.44 -0.66
CA GLY A 50 -6.42 -0.07 -0.54
C GLY A 50 -7.09 0.79 0.52
N THR A 51 -8.14 0.29 1.19
CA THR A 51 -8.85 1.08 2.21
C THR A 51 -8.67 0.58 3.63
N ASN A 52 -8.36 -0.70 3.84
CA ASN A 52 -8.18 -1.30 5.16
C ASN A 52 -7.15 -2.43 5.18
N ASP A 53 -6.17 -2.40 4.31
CA ASP A 53 -5.12 -3.40 4.21
C ASP A 53 -3.73 -2.76 4.21
N ALA A 54 -2.70 -3.56 3.93
CA ALA A 54 -1.32 -3.08 3.78
C ALA A 54 -1.20 -1.85 2.84
N TYR A 55 -2.03 -1.76 1.79
CA TYR A 55 -2.04 -0.61 0.89
C TYR A 55 -2.58 0.66 1.57
N ALA A 56 -3.53 0.53 2.50
CA ALA A 56 -3.99 1.67 3.30
C ALA A 56 -2.86 2.27 4.16
N ILE A 57 -1.95 1.43 4.68
CA ILE A 57 -0.75 1.87 5.40
C ILE A 57 0.21 2.61 4.46
N ALA A 58 0.46 2.08 3.27
CA ALA A 58 1.30 2.73 2.27
C ALA A 58 0.73 4.10 1.84
N ILE A 59 -0.59 4.21 1.68
CA ILE A 59 -1.28 5.47 1.37
C ILE A 59 -1.15 6.46 2.54
N MET A 60 -1.32 6.00 3.79
CA MET A 60 -1.10 6.85 4.96
C MET A 60 0.33 7.38 5.04
N PHE A 61 1.33 6.55 4.75
CA PHE A 61 2.72 7.02 4.67
C PHE A 61 2.93 8.02 3.52
N ALA A 62 2.27 7.84 2.37
CA ALA A 62 2.32 8.82 1.29
C ALA A 62 1.74 10.19 1.67
N LEU A 63 0.83 10.25 2.65
CA LEU A 63 0.23 11.49 3.14
C LEU A 63 1.02 12.13 4.28
N LEU A 64 1.71 11.33 5.10
CA LEU A 64 2.41 11.79 6.31
C LEU A 64 3.89 12.07 6.07
N LEU A 65 4.52 11.35 5.14
CA LEU A 65 5.95 11.45 4.88
C LEU A 65 6.28 12.62 3.98
N SER A 66 7.47 13.19 4.20
CA SER A 66 8.05 14.13 3.25
C SER A 66 8.37 13.43 1.93
N LYS A 67 8.59 14.22 0.88
CA LYS A 67 8.84 13.70 -0.48
C LYS A 67 10.11 12.85 -0.58
N SER A 68 11.12 13.09 0.28
CA SER A 68 12.34 12.28 0.38
C SER A 68 12.06 10.98 1.10
N ASP A 69 11.43 11.05 2.28
CA ASP A 69 11.18 9.87 3.11
C ASP A 69 10.22 8.90 2.41
N LEU A 70 9.27 9.43 1.64
CA LEU A 70 8.37 8.63 0.83
C LEU A 70 9.13 7.87 -0.27
N ASN A 71 10.11 8.50 -0.91
CA ASN A 71 10.93 7.83 -1.92
C ASN A 71 11.76 6.70 -1.30
N ASP A 72 12.33 6.94 -0.12
CA ASP A 72 13.11 5.95 0.61
C ASP A 72 12.24 4.77 1.06
N PHE A 73 11.00 5.06 1.49
CA PHE A 73 10.00 4.05 1.79
C PHE A 73 9.66 3.20 0.56
N ILE A 74 9.37 3.82 -0.59
CA ILE A 74 9.09 3.10 -1.85
C ILE A 74 10.29 2.23 -2.25
N SER A 75 11.51 2.77 -2.16
CA SER A 75 12.74 2.07 -2.50
C SER A 75 12.94 0.84 -1.59
N SER A 76 12.68 1.00 -0.30
CA SER A 76 12.74 -0.09 0.69
C SER A 76 11.70 -1.16 0.42
N MET A 77 10.45 -0.78 0.09
CA MET A 77 9.40 -1.73 -0.29
C MET A 77 9.77 -2.52 -1.55
N ARG A 78 10.25 -1.84 -2.60
CA ARG A 78 10.71 -2.49 -3.84
C ARG A 78 11.82 -3.50 -3.56
N THR A 79 12.78 -3.13 -2.72
CA THR A 79 13.88 -4.00 -2.33
C THR A 79 13.39 -5.23 -1.56
N ALA A 80 12.47 -5.05 -0.59
CA ALA A 80 11.88 -6.14 0.17
C ALA A 80 11.12 -7.11 -0.75
N PHE A 81 10.31 -6.60 -1.68
CA PHE A 81 9.60 -7.43 -2.63
C PHE A 81 10.52 -8.13 -3.64
N ALA A 82 11.58 -7.47 -4.12
CA ALA A 82 12.55 -8.11 -5.00
C ALA A 82 13.28 -9.27 -4.29
N LYS A 83 13.60 -9.11 -3.00
CA LYS A 83 14.15 -10.20 -2.16
C LYS A 83 13.15 -11.35 -2.03
N LEU A 84 11.90 -11.02 -1.72
CA LEU A 84 10.81 -12.00 -1.62
C LEU A 84 10.62 -12.77 -2.92
N GLN A 85 10.60 -12.07 -4.07
CA GLN A 85 10.47 -12.67 -5.40
C GLN A 85 11.60 -13.65 -5.71
N LYS A 86 12.84 -13.35 -5.34
CA LYS A 86 13.98 -14.26 -5.53
C LYS A 86 13.86 -15.54 -4.71
N GLN A 87 13.23 -15.47 -3.54
CA GLN A 87 13.00 -16.63 -2.66
C GLN A 87 11.79 -17.47 -3.10
N LEU A 88 10.83 -16.88 -3.82
CA LEU A 88 9.59 -17.51 -4.28
C LEU A 88 9.67 -17.99 -5.74
N GLN A 89 10.74 -18.68 -6.14
CA GLN A 89 10.93 -19.17 -7.53
C GLN A 89 9.75 -20.00 -8.09
N SER A 90 8.83 -20.48 -7.25
CA SER A 90 7.61 -21.20 -7.62
C SER A 90 6.30 -20.38 -7.64
N ALA A 91 6.31 -19.08 -7.29
CA ALA A 91 5.10 -18.23 -7.20
C ALA A 91 5.23 -16.87 -7.92
N THR A 92 6.00 -16.81 -9.01
CA THR A 92 6.34 -15.60 -9.76
C THR A 92 5.13 -14.80 -10.26
N ALA A 93 4.00 -15.46 -10.55
CA ALA A 93 2.80 -14.80 -11.08
C ALA A 93 2.08 -13.92 -10.05
N VAL A 94 1.97 -14.37 -8.79
CA VAL A 94 1.22 -13.66 -7.74
C VAL A 94 1.99 -12.43 -7.26
N VAL A 95 3.31 -12.56 -7.07
CA VAL A 95 4.16 -11.45 -6.62
C VAL A 95 4.21 -10.32 -7.66
N ASN A 96 4.32 -10.66 -8.95
CA ASN A 96 4.29 -9.68 -10.03
C ASN A 96 2.93 -8.98 -10.15
N ALA A 97 1.81 -9.69 -9.96
CA ALA A 97 0.48 -9.09 -9.98
C ALA A 97 0.30 -8.09 -8.83
N THR A 98 0.72 -8.45 -7.61
CA THR A 98 0.66 -7.58 -6.42
C THR A 98 1.59 -6.37 -6.54
N LEU A 99 2.76 -6.52 -7.18
CA LEU A 99 3.73 -5.45 -7.44
C LEU A 99 3.28 -4.50 -8.56
N ASN A 100 2.68 -5.01 -9.63
CA ASN A 100 2.16 -4.18 -10.72
C ASN A 100 0.84 -3.50 -10.34
N SER A 101 0.10 -4.05 -9.37
CA SER A 101 -1.05 -3.38 -8.75
C SER A 101 -0.64 -2.41 -7.64
N PHE A 102 0.66 -2.27 -7.31
CA PHE A 102 1.10 -1.22 -6.39
C PHE A 102 0.95 0.14 -7.09
N PRO A 103 0.07 1.02 -6.60
CA PRO A 103 -0.30 2.24 -7.30
C PRO A 103 0.75 3.35 -7.24
N MET A 104 1.98 3.05 -6.82
CA MET A 104 3.05 4.04 -6.61
C MET A 104 4.01 4.19 -7.80
N GLN A 105 3.64 3.72 -9.00
CA GLN A 105 4.50 3.85 -10.18
C GLN A 105 4.65 5.30 -10.68
N SER A 106 3.83 6.26 -10.23
CA SER A 106 3.79 7.60 -10.83
C SER A 106 3.58 8.72 -9.80
N ARG A 107 4.70 9.30 -9.35
CA ARG A 107 4.78 10.52 -8.52
C ARG A 107 4.03 11.74 -9.11
N LYS A 108 3.69 11.73 -10.41
CA LYS A 108 3.19 12.91 -11.14
C LYS A 108 1.70 13.23 -10.94
N THR A 109 0.97 12.45 -10.16
CA THR A 109 -0.49 12.65 -10.02
C THR A 109 -1.00 12.68 -8.59
N PHE A 110 -0.29 12.09 -7.62
CA PHE A 110 -0.80 12.01 -6.24
C PHE A 110 -0.53 13.29 -5.41
N LEU A 111 0.55 14.02 -5.70
CA LEU A 111 1.01 15.20 -4.93
C LEU A 111 1.17 16.46 -5.79
N SER A 112 0.64 16.44 -7.00
CA SER A 112 0.65 17.63 -7.87
C SER A 112 -0.39 18.61 -7.34
N GLU A 113 0.06 19.84 -7.07
CA GLU A 113 -0.79 20.99 -6.77
C GLU A 113 -1.96 21.09 -7.76
#